data_AF-A0A5J5CF91-F1
#
_entry.id   AF-A0A5J5CF91-F1
#
_cell.length_a   1.000
_cell.length_b   1.000
_cell.length_c   1.000
_cell.angle_alpha   90.00
_cell.angle_beta   90.00
_cell.angle_gamma   90.00
#
_symmetry.space_group_name_H-M   'P 1'
#
loop_
_entity.id
_entity.type
_entity.pdbx_description
1 polymer ?
#
loop_
_entity_poly.entity_id
_entity_poly.type
_entity_poly.pdbx_seq_one_letter_code
_entity_poly.pdbx_strand_id
1 'polypeptide(L)'
;MVRAIRDYYLCTGHKVGFKPAGGIRTAHESLLWLTLIKEELGHDWLCPHLFRLGASSLLADIERQIYHHVTGQYAAYHELPMA
;
A
#
# COMPACT_ATOMS: atom_id res chain seq x y z
N MET A 1 6.25 -4.95 -14.26
CA MET A 1 6.71 -5.78 -13.12
C MET A 1 5.60 -6.71 -12.62
N VAL A 2 4.45 -6.19 -12.17
CA VAL A 2 3.37 -7.03 -11.63
C VAL A 2 2.86 -8.08 -12.61
N ARG A 3 2.65 -7.74 -13.89
CA ARG A 3 2.31 -8.72 -14.94
C ARG A 3 3.37 -9.82 -15.10
N ALA A 4 4.66 -9.48 -15.01
CA ALA A 4 5.72 -10.48 -15.08
C ALA A 4 5.70 -11.45 -13.87
N ILE A 5 5.30 -10.96 -12.69
CA ILE A 5 5.07 -11.83 -11.51
C ILE A 5 3.91 -12.79 -11.78
N ARG A 6 2.81 -12.29 -12.35
CA ARG A 6 1.67 -13.14 -12.77
C ARG A 6 2.13 -14.22 -13.74
N ASP A 7 2.82 -13.84 -14.80
CA ASP A 7 3.24 -14.75 -15.85
C ASP A 7 4.21 -15.81 -15.29
N TYR A 8 5.13 -15.40 -14.39
CA TYR A 8 6.00 -16.32 -13.67
C TYR A 8 5.22 -17.31 -12.80
N TYR A 9 4.21 -16.84 -12.07
CA TYR A 9 3.35 -17.72 -11.28
C TYR A 9 2.56 -18.70 -12.15
N LEU A 10 2.03 -18.26 -13.29
CA LEU A 10 1.30 -19.13 -14.23
C LEU A 10 2.20 -20.23 -14.80
N CYS A 11 3.47 -19.95 -15.03
CA CYS A 11 4.43 -20.93 -15.55
C CYS A 11 4.99 -21.88 -14.48
N THR A 12 5.11 -21.43 -13.23
CA THR A 12 5.90 -22.15 -12.20
C THR A 12 5.10 -22.58 -10.96
N GLY A 13 3.94 -21.98 -10.72
CA GLY A 13 3.20 -22.10 -9.46
C GLY A 13 3.84 -21.36 -8.27
N HIS A 14 4.99 -20.69 -8.45
CA HIS A 14 5.68 -20.00 -7.36
C HIS A 14 5.24 -18.54 -7.20
N LYS A 15 4.82 -18.16 -5.98
CA LYS A 15 4.37 -16.80 -5.68
C LYS A 15 5.55 -15.90 -5.29
N VAL A 16 5.79 -14.85 -6.07
CA VAL A 16 6.81 -13.83 -5.78
C VAL A 16 6.14 -12.58 -5.21
N GLY A 17 6.72 -12.02 -4.16
CA GLY A 17 6.23 -10.79 -3.54
C GLY A 17 6.58 -9.54 -4.34
N PHE A 18 5.82 -8.46 -4.14
CA PHE A 18 6.03 -7.17 -4.76
C PHE A 18 6.10 -6.05 -3.73
N LYS A 19 7.06 -5.14 -3.89
CA LYS A 19 7.23 -3.97 -3.01
C LYS A 19 7.44 -2.72 -3.86
N PRO A 20 6.41 -1.93 -4.18
CA PRO A 20 6.61 -0.62 -4.79
C PRO A 20 7.30 0.28 -3.77
N ALA A 21 8.28 1.07 -4.22
CA ALA A 21 9.03 1.96 -3.37
C ALA A 21 9.32 3.29 -4.08
N GLY A 22 9.35 4.37 -3.29
CA GLY A 22 9.65 5.71 -3.77
C GLY A 22 8.41 6.49 -4.21
N GLY A 23 8.26 7.70 -3.67
CA GLY A 23 7.27 8.67 -4.13
C GLY A 23 5.82 8.44 -3.67
N ILE A 24 5.50 7.33 -3.01
CA ILE A 24 4.16 7.08 -2.43
C ILE A 24 4.01 7.92 -1.17
N ARG A 25 3.19 8.98 -1.22
CA ARG A 25 3.08 9.97 -0.15
C ARG A 25 1.69 10.01 0.48
N THR A 26 0.66 9.59 -0.25
CA THR A 26 -0.73 9.74 0.18
C THR A 26 -1.46 8.40 0.34
N ALA A 27 -2.45 8.38 1.22
CA ALA A 27 -3.36 7.26 1.41
C ALA A 27 -4.05 6.88 0.09
N HIS A 28 -4.41 7.85 -0.74
CA HIS A 28 -5.01 7.61 -2.05
C HIS A 28 -4.07 6.85 -3.00
N GLU A 29 -2.80 7.27 -3.11
CA GLU A 29 -1.80 6.56 -3.92
C GLU A 29 -1.59 5.11 -3.43
N SER A 30 -1.66 4.88 -2.11
CA SER A 30 -1.57 3.53 -1.55
C SER A 30 -2.72 2.62 -2.01
N LEU A 31 -3.93 3.17 -2.15
CA LEU A 31 -5.10 2.43 -2.64
C LEU A 31 -4.95 2.06 -4.11
N LEU A 32 -4.32 2.91 -4.93
CA LEU A 32 -4.03 2.59 -6.32
C LEU A 32 -3.13 1.36 -6.44
N TRP A 33 -2.11 1.27 -5.60
CA TRP A 33 -1.24 0.08 -5.56
C TRP A 33 -1.97 -1.17 -5.06
N LEU A 34 -2.76 -1.06 -3.99
CA LEU A 34 -3.56 -2.18 -3.49
C LEU A 34 -4.53 -2.70 -4.55
N THR A 35 -5.19 -1.78 -5.26
CA THR A 35 -6.11 -2.11 -6.37
C THR A 35 -5.35 -2.81 -7.49
N LEU A 36 -4.23 -2.24 -7.94
CA LEU A 36 -3.43 -2.84 -9.01
C LEU A 36 -2.98 -4.27 -8.67
N ILE A 37 -2.55 -4.52 -7.42
CA ILE A 37 -2.15 -5.86 -6.99
C ILE A 37 -3.33 -6.81 -6.94
N LYS A 38 -4.48 -6.35 -6.43
CA LYS A 38 -5.70 -7.15 -6.40
C LYS A 38 -6.13 -7.57 -7.81
N GLU A 39 -6.14 -6.62 -8.75
CA GLU A 39 -6.61 -6.87 -10.11
C GLU A 39 -5.63 -7.71 -10.94
N GLU A 40 -4.31 -7.50 -10.79
CA GLU A 40 -3.32 -8.21 -11.60
C GLU A 40 -2.87 -9.55 -11.00
N LEU A 41 -2.84 -9.69 -9.66
CA LEU A 41 -2.33 -10.89 -8.97
C LEU A 41 -3.39 -11.61 -8.11
N GLY A 42 -4.50 -10.96 -7.78
CA GLY A 42 -5.56 -11.53 -6.95
C GLY A 42 -5.39 -11.26 -5.45
N HIS A 43 -6.41 -11.63 -4.69
CA HIS A 43 -6.51 -11.36 -3.26
C HIS A 43 -5.39 -12.00 -2.43
N ASP A 44 -4.89 -13.17 -2.83
CA ASP A 44 -3.82 -13.89 -2.12
C ASP A 44 -2.52 -13.08 -1.97
N TRP A 45 -2.26 -12.14 -2.89
CA TRP A 45 -1.08 -11.28 -2.83
C TRP A 45 -1.25 -10.09 -1.87
N LEU A 46 -2.46 -9.81 -1.39
CA LEU A 46 -2.74 -8.75 -0.41
C LEU A 46 -2.41 -9.17 1.03
N CYS A 47 -1.23 -9.73 1.23
CA CYS A 47 -0.72 -10.08 2.55
C CYS A 47 0.70 -9.55 2.74
N PRO A 48 1.15 -9.29 3.99
CA PRO A 48 2.45 -8.67 4.25
C PRO A 48 3.67 -9.45 3.72
N HIS A 49 3.52 -10.76 3.49
CA HIS A 49 4.56 -11.63 2.93
C HIS A 49 4.73 -11.44 1.42
N LEU A 50 3.66 -11.07 0.70
CA LEU A 50 3.65 -10.95 -0.76
C LEU A 50 3.48 -9.50 -1.25
N PHE A 51 3.06 -8.58 -0.39
CA PHE A 51 2.92 -7.18 -0.75
C PHE A 51 3.29 -6.26 0.40
N ARG A 52 4.15 -5.27 0.12
CA ARG A 52 4.51 -4.20 1.07
C ARG A 52 4.67 -2.86 0.36
N LEU A 53 4.29 -1.77 1.01
CA LEU A 53 4.56 -0.43 0.52
C LEU A 53 5.90 0.07 1.08
N GLY A 54 6.83 0.44 0.21
CA GLY A 54 8.07 1.11 0.57
C GLY A 54 7.91 2.62 0.60
N ALA A 55 7.52 3.17 1.75
CA ALA A 55 7.29 4.60 1.93
C ALA A 55 7.86 5.10 3.27
N SER A 56 8.27 6.37 3.29
CA SER A 56 8.78 7.03 4.50
C SER A 56 7.79 8.03 5.09
N SER A 57 7.08 8.80 4.25
CA SER A 57 6.13 9.83 4.69
C SER A 57 4.66 9.41 4.63
N LEU A 58 4.36 8.23 4.08
CA LEU A 58 2.98 7.78 3.85
C LEU A 58 2.20 7.59 5.16
N LEU A 59 2.87 7.13 6.23
CA LEU A 59 2.22 6.83 7.50
C LEU A 59 1.51 8.07 8.08
N ALA A 60 2.18 9.22 8.09
CA ALA A 60 1.63 10.47 8.60
C ALA A 60 0.37 10.92 7.82
N ASP A 61 0.33 10.70 6.50
CA ASP A 61 -0.87 11.01 5.72
C ASP A 61 -2.03 10.05 6.06
N ILE A 62 -1.75 8.74 6.17
CA ILE A 62 -2.77 7.75 6.56
C ILE A 62 -3.35 8.07 7.95
N GLU A 63 -2.50 8.37 8.93
CA GLU A 63 -2.94 8.76 10.28
C GLU A 63 -3.84 9.99 10.24
N ARG A 64 -3.48 11.01 9.45
CA ARG A 64 -4.29 12.21 9.27
C ARG A 64 -5.65 11.92 8.63
N GLN A 65 -5.69 11.07 7.61
CA GLN A 65 -6.96 10.69 6.97
C GLN A 65 -7.86 9.90 7.92
N ILE A 66 -7.30 8.97 8.70
CA ILE A 66 -8.07 8.20 9.69
C ILE A 66 -8.59 9.11 10.80
N TYR A 67 -7.73 10.00 11.34
CA TYR A 67 -8.15 10.96 12.36
C TYR A 67 -9.32 11.80 11.86
N HIS A 68 -9.20 12.42 10.69
CA HIS A 68 -10.27 13.22 10.11
C HIS A 68 -11.55 12.42 9.86
N HIS A 69 -11.43 11.17 9.40
CA HIS A 69 -12.60 10.30 9.20
C HIS A 69 -13.35 10.00 10.50
N VAL A 70 -12.63 9.83 11.61
CA VAL A 70 -13.22 9.48 12.92
C VAL A 70 -13.71 10.70 13.70
N THR A 71 -12.97 11.82 13.66
CA THR A 71 -13.24 13.01 14.49
C THR A 71 -13.97 14.13 13.75
N GLY A 72 -13.92 14.13 12.41
CA GLY A 72 -14.39 15.25 11.58
C GLY A 72 -13.48 16.49 11.62
N GLN A 73 -12.31 16.40 12.24
CA GLN A 73 -11.34 17.50 12.36
C GLN A 73 -9.99 17.11 11.75
N TYR A 74 -9.21 18.08 11.27
CA TYR A 74 -7.83 17.80 10.86
C TYR A 74 -6.91 17.82 12.07
N ALA A 75 -6.14 16.75 12.25
CA ALA A 75 -5.14 16.67 13.31
C ALA A 75 -4.05 17.73 13.11
N ALA A 76 -3.70 18.43 14.20
CA ALA A 76 -2.46 19.16 14.29
C ALA A 76 -1.28 18.17 14.32
N TYR A 77 -0.10 18.63 13.89
CA TYR A 77 1.10 17.79 13.82
C TYR A 77 1.42 17.10 15.17
N HIS A 78 1.28 17.80 16.29
CA HIS A 78 1.58 17.24 17.61
C HIS A 78 0.58 16.20 18.13
N GLU A 79 -0.58 16.03 17.46
CA GLU A 79 -1.58 15.02 17.83
C GLU A 79 -1.29 13.66 17.17
N LEU A 80 -0.41 13.61 16.17
CA LEU A 80 -0.05 12.39 15.47
C LEU A 80 1.35 11.91 15.90
N PRO A 81 1.52 10.63 16.30
CA PRO A 81 2.78 10.13 16.86
C PRO A 81 3.99 10.23 15.92
N MET A 82 3.73 10.26 14.61
CA MET A 82 4.74 10.15 13.55
C MET A 82 4.85 11.41 12.68
N ALA A 83 4.30 12.53 13.16
CA ALA A 83 4.28 13.80 12.47
C ALA A 83 5.38 14.75 13.00
#